data_AF-A0A0D3F5M1-F1
#
_entry.id   AF-A0A0D3F5M1-F1
#
_cell.length_a   1.000
_cell.length_b   1.000
_cell.length_c   1.000
_cell.angle_alpha   90.00
_cell.angle_beta   90.00
_cell.angle_gamma   90.00
#
_symmetry.space_group_name_H-M   'P 1'
#
loop_
_entity.id
_entity.type
_entity.pdbx_description
1 polymer ?
#
loop_
_entity_poly.entity_id
_entity_poly.type
_entity_poly.pdbx_seq_one_letter_code
_entity_poly.pdbx_strand_id
1 'polypeptide(L)' 'MKKRSNMTAATDAYVSAGMKCEFIQEVVAINTREKHFCSLGKIKKHLIGTTDIDNLLDK' A
#
# COMPACT_ATOMS: atom_id res chain seq x y z
N MET A 1 14.72 24.28 -6.56
CA MET A 1 15.10 23.24 -5.57
C MET A 1 13.89 22.94 -4.69
N LYS A 2 13.29 21.75 -4.81
CA LYS A 2 12.02 21.42 -4.14
C LYS A 2 12.30 20.91 -2.72
N LYS A 3 12.01 21.74 -1.71
CA LYS A 3 11.98 21.32 -0.29
C LYS A 3 10.87 20.28 -0.13
N ARG A 4 11.20 19.08 0.35
CA ARG A 4 10.22 18.12 0.86
C ARG A 4 10.20 18.25 2.38
N SER A 5 9.00 18.46 2.91
CA SER A 5 8.65 18.56 4.32
C SER A 5 8.88 17.23 5.05
N ASN A 6 9.38 17.33 6.27
CA ASN A 6 9.68 16.22 7.18
C ASN A 6 8.41 15.47 7.60
N MET A 7 8.46 14.14 7.57
CA MET A 7 7.47 13.25 8.20
C MET A 7 8.19 12.46 9.29
N THR A 8 7.77 12.70 10.53
CA THR A 8 8.38 12.23 11.78
C THR A 8 8.19 10.72 11.97
N ALA A 9 9.31 10.03 12.28
CA ALA A 9 9.43 8.64 12.72
C ALA A 9 8.71 7.56 11.87
N ALA A 10 9.13 7.39 10.61
CA ALA A 10 9.00 6.09 9.99
C ALA A 10 10.11 5.19 10.55
N THR A 11 9.77 4.13 11.28
CA THR A 11 10.64 2.94 11.30
C THR A 11 10.97 2.61 9.85
N ASP A 12 12.26 2.58 9.48
CA ASP A 12 12.69 2.39 8.09
C ASP A 12 12.08 1.08 7.55
N ALA A 13 10.98 1.19 6.84
CA ALA A 13 10.33 0.07 6.19
C ALA A 13 10.94 -0.06 4.79
N TYR A 14 11.45 -1.24 4.47
CA TYR A 14 11.89 -1.56 3.13
C TYR A 14 10.65 -1.76 2.24
N VAL A 15 10.56 -0.98 1.17
CA VAL A 15 9.45 -1.04 0.20
C VAL A 15 9.99 -1.52 -1.14
N SER A 16 9.40 -2.57 -1.66
CA SER A 16 9.76 -3.17 -2.95
C SER A 16 8.54 -3.36 -3.85
N ALA A 17 8.80 -3.54 -5.15
CA ALA A 17 7.76 -3.91 -6.10
C ALA A 17 7.21 -5.30 -5.76
N GLY A 18 5.89 -5.41 -5.64
CA GLY A 18 5.21 -6.67 -5.43
C GLY A 18 5.05 -7.50 -6.70
N MET A 19 4.46 -8.68 -6.55
CA MET A 19 4.21 -9.59 -7.65
C MET A 19 3.38 -8.93 -8.75
N LYS A 20 3.81 -9.10 -10.00
CA LYS A 20 3.00 -8.74 -11.17
C LYS A 20 1.89 -9.78 -11.31
N CYS A 21 0.66 -9.40 -10.97
CA CYS A 21 -0.48 -10.27 -11.18
C CYS A 21 -0.96 -10.20 -12.63
N GLU A 22 -1.05 -11.35 -13.30
CA GLU A 22 -1.55 -11.45 -14.68
C GLU A 22 -3.08 -11.46 -14.76
N PHE A 23 -3.75 -11.79 -13.64
CA PHE A 23 -5.20 -11.75 -13.52
C PHE A 23 -5.69 -10.34 -13.21
N ILE A 24 -6.87 -10.00 -13.77
CA ILE A 24 -7.53 -8.73 -13.50
C ILE A 24 -7.98 -8.71 -12.03
N GLN A 25 -7.55 -7.69 -11.30
CA GLN A 25 -8.03 -7.37 -9.96
C GLN A 25 -8.82 -6.06 -10.02
N GLU A 26 -10.03 -6.04 -9.46
CA GLU A 26 -10.93 -4.89 -9.46
C GLU A 26 -11.28 -4.48 -8.02
N VAL A 27 -11.23 -3.18 -7.76
CA VAL A 27 -11.61 -2.60 -6.47
C VAL A 27 -13.06 -2.13 -6.56
N VAL A 28 -13.87 -2.56 -5.60
CA VAL A 28 -15.29 -2.19 -5.52
C VAL A 28 -15.57 -1.64 -4.13
N ALA A 29 -16.20 -0.46 -4.08
CA ALA A 29 -16.77 0.06 -2.84
C ALA A 29 -18.13 -0.62 -2.61
N ILE A 30 -18.35 -1.18 -1.42
CA ILE A 30 -19.59 -1.85 -1.05
C ILE A 30 -20.16 -1.18 0.20
N ASN A 31 -21.35 -0.58 0.07
CA ASN A 31 -22.15 -0.16 1.21
C ASN A 31 -23.03 -1.33 1.64
N THR A 32 -22.66 -1.98 2.75
CA THR A 32 -23.38 -3.16 3.24
C THR A 32 -24.74 -2.85 3.87
N ARG A 33 -24.97 -1.60 4.31
CA ARG A 33 -26.25 -1.15 4.89
C ARG A 33 -27.30 -0.95 3.80
N GLU A 34 -26.95 -0.20 2.75
CA GLU A 34 -27.86 0.13 1.66
C GLU A 34 -27.79 -0.87 0.49
N LYS A 35 -26.87 -1.83 0.56
CA LYS A 35 -26.63 -2.86 -0.48
C LYS A 35 -26.25 -2.28 -1.86
N HIS A 36 -25.69 -1.07 -1.86
CA HIS A 36 -25.15 -0.45 -3.06
C HIS A 36 -23.67 -0.80 -3.25
N PHE A 37 -23.24 -0.87 -4.50
CA PHE A 37 -21.83 -1.04 -4.82
C PHE A 37 -21.42 -0.19 -6.03
N CYS A 38 -20.15 0.16 -6.12
CA CYS A 38 -19.58 0.93 -7.21
C CYS A 38 -18.16 0.44 -7.52
N SER A 39 -17.85 0.21 -8.80
CA SER A 39 -16.49 -0.11 -9.23
C SER A 39 -15.61 1.14 -9.14
N LEU A 40 -14.46 1.00 -8.49
CA LEU A 40 -13.42 2.03 -8.38
C LEU A 40 -12.28 1.84 -9.39
N GLY A 41 -12.24 0.70 -10.07
CA GLY A 41 -11.29 0.40 -11.14
C GLY A 41 -10.30 -0.73 -10.82
N LYS A 42 -9.32 -0.91 -11.72
CA LYS A 42 -8.42 -2.05 -11.72
C LYS A 42 -7.12 -1.80 -10.95
N ILE A 43 -6.66 -2.78 -10.18
CA ILE A 43 -5.32 -2.80 -9.57
C ILE A 43 -4.31 -3.20 -10.64
N LYS A 44 -3.28 -2.36 -10.85
CA LYS A 44 -2.23 -2.58 -11.87
C LYS A 44 -0.85 -2.86 -11.29
N LYS A 45 -0.62 -2.53 -10.02
CA LYS A 45 0.68 -2.62 -9.36
C LYS A 45 0.47 -3.00 -7.90
N HIS A 46 1.40 -3.80 -7.40
CA HIS A 46 1.46 -4.23 -6.00
C HIS A 46 2.77 -3.73 -5.41
N LEU A 47 2.73 -3.41 -4.12
CA LEU A 47 3.90 -3.01 -3.34
C LEU A 47 3.99 -3.96 -2.15
N ILE A 48 5.21 -4.33 -1.78
CA ILE A 48 5.49 -5.10 -0.58
C ILE A 48 6.25 -4.17 0.36
N GLY A 49 5.69 -3.92 1.53
CA GLY A 49 6.36 -3.26 2.64
C GLY A 49 6.78 -4.30 3.66
N THR A 50 8.06 -4.33 4.00
CA THR A 50 8.61 -5.14 5.10
C THR A 50 9.23 -4.19 6.12
N THR A 51 8.84 -4.34 7.37
CA THR A 51 9.55 -3.67 8.46
C THR A 51 10.97 -4.22 8.53
N ASP A 52 11.96 -3.33 8.66
CA ASP A 52 13.31 -3.74 8.96
C ASP A 52 13.38 -4.26 10.40
N ILE A 53 13.49 -5.58 10.53
CA ILE A 53 13.47 -6.28 11.82
C ILE A 53 14.77 -6.02 12.58
N ASP A 54 15.90 -5.91 11.89
CA ASP A 54 17.21 -5.68 12.51
C ASP A 54 17.20 -4.30 13.19
N ASN A 55 16.72 -3.27 12.48
CA ASN A 55 16.51 -1.93 13.04
C ASN A 55 15.42 -1.84 14.12
N LEU A 56 14.50 -2.82 14.19
CA LEU A 56 13.46 -2.88 15.21
C LEU A 56 13.97 -3.48 16.52
N LEU A 57 14.88 -4.46 16.44
CA LEU A 57 15.42 -5.18 17.60
C LEU A 57 16.62 -4.47 18.24
N ASP A 58 17.34 -3.63 17.50
CA ASP A 58 18.47 -2.83 18.00
C ASP A 58 18.04 -1.54 18.74
N LYS A 59 16.78 -1.46 19.18
CA LYS A 59 16.20 -0.32 19.92
C LYS A 59 15.68 -0.70 21.30
#